data_AF-A0A9N9AMW9-F1
#
_entry.id   AF-A0A9N9AMW9-F1
#
_cell.length_a   1.000
_cell.length_b   1.000
_cell.length_c   1.000
_cell.angle_alpha   90.00
_cell.angle_beta   90.00
_cell.angle_gamma   90.00
#
_symmetry.space_group_name_H-M   'P 1'
#
loop_
_entity.id
_entity.type
_entity.pdbx_description
1 polymer ?
#
loop_
_entity_poly.entity_id
_entity_poly.type
_entity_poly.pdbx_seq_one_letter_code
_entity_poly.pdbx_strand_id
1 'polypeptide(L)'
;MIEALRVIKNANGDIIILSDANTVYIEEILKAYEVNDLISNVISNPATWDEDGRLHIRRLNNIPHGCENPCSENICKGHELIKFLSAHPNEYDQIIYVGDSFNDFCPATKMSSIKIWTDESVRELFTGKMPTKYLNLLMIFSGIKINKLLFNYV
;
A
#
# COMPACT_ATOMS: atom_id res chain seq x y z
N MET A 1 -2.59 -11.50 7.04
CA MET A 1 -2.15 -10.72 5.86
C MET A 1 -2.24 -11.50 4.56
N ILE A 2 -1.38 -12.51 4.32
CA ILE A 2 -1.27 -13.21 3.03
C ILE A 2 -2.60 -13.80 2.52
N GLU A 3 -3.38 -14.48 3.36
CA GLU A 3 -4.66 -15.07 2.94
C GLU A 3 -5.66 -14.02 2.45
N ALA A 4 -5.70 -12.85 3.08
CA ALA A 4 -6.52 -11.76 2.59
C ALA A 4 -6.02 -11.22 1.24
N LEU A 5 -4.70 -11.12 1.01
CA LEU A 5 -4.17 -10.81 -0.33
C LEU A 5 -4.65 -11.81 -1.39
N ARG A 6 -4.64 -13.10 -1.06
CA ARG A 6 -5.15 -14.16 -1.94
C ARG A 6 -6.65 -14.02 -2.20
N VAL A 7 -7.44 -13.76 -1.18
CA VAL A 7 -8.89 -13.53 -1.32
C VAL A 7 -9.17 -12.34 -2.25
N ILE A 8 -8.41 -11.26 -2.11
CA ILE A 8 -8.54 -10.06 -2.97
C ILE A 8 -8.19 -10.41 -4.41
N LYS A 9 -7.04 -11.04 -4.63
CA LYS A 9 -6.58 -11.40 -5.96
C LYS A 9 -7.55 -12.36 -6.66
N ASN A 10 -8.06 -13.35 -5.93
CA ASN A 10 -9.08 -14.30 -6.41
C ASN A 10 -10.42 -13.64 -6.72
N ALA A 11 -10.72 -12.49 -6.11
CA ALA A 11 -11.87 -11.67 -6.43
C ALA A 11 -11.58 -10.63 -7.54
N ASN A 12 -10.48 -10.79 -8.28
CA ASN A 12 -10.00 -9.88 -9.33
C ASN A 12 -9.72 -8.46 -8.83
N GLY A 13 -9.42 -8.30 -7.54
CA GLY A 13 -8.98 -7.04 -6.98
C GLY A 13 -7.50 -6.79 -7.22
N ASP A 14 -7.15 -5.53 -7.44
CA ASP A 14 -5.76 -5.09 -7.45
C ASP A 14 -5.19 -4.97 -6.03
N ILE A 15 -3.86 -5.07 -5.93
CA ILE A 15 -3.14 -4.85 -4.67
C ILE A 15 -1.95 -3.94 -4.96
N ILE A 16 -1.96 -2.75 -4.37
CA ILE A 16 -0.99 -1.69 -4.66
C ILE A 16 -0.23 -1.33 -3.39
N ILE A 17 1.05 -1.64 -3.30
CA ILE A 17 1.89 -1.27 -2.16
C ILE A 17 2.29 0.20 -2.30
N LEU A 18 1.98 1.03 -1.31
CA LEU A 18 2.42 2.42 -1.21
C LEU A 18 3.15 2.64 0.10
N SER A 19 4.48 2.72 0.04
CA SER A 19 5.32 2.63 1.23
C SER A 19 6.49 3.62 1.20
N ASP A 20 6.86 4.13 2.38
CA ASP A 20 8.07 4.93 2.60
C ASP A 20 9.32 4.07 2.84
N ALA A 21 9.28 2.77 2.51
CA ALA A 21 10.44 1.90 2.47
C ALA A 21 11.25 2.14 1.17
N ASN A 22 11.81 1.08 0.58
CA ASN A 22 12.41 1.13 -0.75
C ASN A 22 12.08 -0.12 -1.57
N THR A 23 12.17 -0.02 -2.89
CA THR A 23 11.76 -1.09 -3.81
C THR A 23 12.52 -2.40 -3.60
N VAL A 24 13.83 -2.35 -3.32
CA VAL A 24 14.63 -3.56 -3.05
C VAL A 24 14.17 -4.26 -1.78
N TYR A 25 13.97 -3.51 -0.70
CA TYR A 25 13.52 -4.08 0.57
C TYR A 25 12.13 -4.74 0.46
N ILE A 26 11.20 -4.07 -0.24
CA ILE A 26 9.86 -4.61 -0.48
C ILE A 26 9.94 -5.90 -1.29
N GLU A 27 10.69 -5.89 -2.40
CA GLU A 27 10.89 -7.05 -3.27
C GLU A 27 11.43 -8.26 -2.49
N GLU A 28 12.42 -8.06 -1.63
CA GLU A 28 12.99 -9.15 -0.82
C GLU A 28 11.95 -9.74 0.16
N ILE A 29 11.08 -8.92 0.74
CA ILE A 29 9.99 -9.42 1.57
C ILE A 29 8.98 -10.21 0.73
N LEU A 30 8.54 -9.67 -0.40
CA LEU A 30 7.56 -10.34 -1.25
C LEU A 30 8.08 -11.70 -1.77
N LYS A 31 9.38 -11.79 -2.10
CA LYS A 31 10.07 -13.05 -2.42
C LYS A 31 10.12 -14.02 -1.25
N ALA A 32 10.52 -13.56 -0.07
CA ALA A 32 10.64 -14.42 1.11
C ALA A 32 9.30 -15.08 1.51
N TYR A 33 8.17 -14.43 1.21
CA TYR A 33 6.83 -14.96 1.47
C TYR A 33 6.13 -15.54 0.24
N GLU A 34 6.77 -15.54 -0.93
CA GLU A 34 6.22 -16.07 -2.19
C GLU A 34 4.86 -15.45 -2.57
N VAL A 35 4.76 -14.11 -2.51
CA VAL A 35 3.51 -13.36 -2.78
C VAL A 35 3.65 -12.28 -3.85
N ASN A 36 4.76 -12.25 -4.59
CA ASN A 36 5.01 -11.25 -5.64
C ASN A 36 3.88 -11.21 -6.70
N ASP A 37 3.35 -12.37 -7.06
CA ASP A 37 2.28 -12.55 -8.05
C ASP A 37 0.93 -11.97 -7.60
N LEU A 38 0.74 -11.77 -6.30
CA LEU A 38 -0.46 -11.15 -5.77
C LEU A 38 -0.44 -9.63 -5.94
N ILE A 39 0.76 -9.02 -5.97
CA ILE A 39 0.92 -7.56 -6.00
C ILE A 39 0.80 -7.02 -7.42
N SER A 40 -0.13 -6.08 -7.64
CA SER A 40 -0.34 -5.44 -8.94
C SER A 40 0.65 -4.29 -9.19
N ASN A 41 1.05 -3.54 -8.15
CA ASN A 41 2.02 -2.45 -8.29
C ASN A 41 2.71 -2.10 -6.97
N VAL A 42 3.91 -1.50 -7.05
CA VAL A 42 4.68 -1.00 -5.91
C VAL A 42 5.09 0.45 -6.17
N ILE A 43 4.63 1.35 -5.30
CA ILE A 43 4.97 2.77 -5.28
C ILE A 43 5.79 3.03 -4.02
N SER A 44 7.10 3.23 -4.19
CA SER A 44 8.02 3.45 -3.08
C SER A 44 9.28 4.16 -3.54
N ASN A 45 10.20 4.44 -2.61
CA ASN A 45 11.49 5.03 -2.93
C ASN A 45 12.32 4.05 -3.80
N PRO A 46 12.72 4.44 -5.03
CA PRO A 46 13.45 3.55 -5.90
C PRO A 46 14.83 3.22 -5.31
N ALA A 47 15.19 1.94 -5.34
CA ALA A 47 16.49 1.45 -4.94
C ALA A 47 17.10 0.47 -5.95
N THR A 48 18.42 0.50 -6.08
CA THR A 48 19.20 -0.35 -6.99
C THR A 48 20.57 -0.66 -6.40
N TRP A 49 21.07 -1.87 -6.65
CA TRP A 49 22.46 -2.23 -6.33
C TRP A 49 23.40 -1.75 -7.44
N ASP A 50 24.58 -1.25 -7.06
CA ASP A 50 25.68 -0.99 -8.01
C ASP A 50 26.60 -2.21 -8.17
N GLU A 51 27.60 -2.07 -9.05
CA GLU A 51 28.59 -3.12 -9.36
C GLU A 51 29.47 -3.48 -8.14
N ASP A 52 29.62 -2.56 -7.18
CA ASP A 52 30.40 -2.75 -5.96
C ASP A 52 29.56 -3.35 -4.81
N GLY A 53 28.29 -3.70 -5.07
CA GLY A 53 27.38 -4.26 -4.08
C GLY A 53 26.88 -3.24 -3.05
N ARG A 54 26.81 -1.95 -3.39
CA ARG A 54 26.20 -0.91 -2.55
C ARG A 54 24.77 -0.64 -2.97
N LEU A 55 23.88 -0.47 -1.99
CA LEU A 55 22.49 -0.15 -2.23
C LEU A 55 22.33 1.37 -2.36
N HIS A 56 21.93 1.82 -3.55
CA HIS A 56 21.57 3.21 -3.81
C HIS A 56 20.07 3.38 -3.65
N ILE A 57 19.66 4.29 -2.77
CA ILE A 57 18.25 4.62 -2.52
C ILE A 57 18.04 6.10 -2.88
N ARG A 58 16.98 6.39 -3.62
CA ARG A 58 16.58 7.77 -3.93
C ARG A 58 15.18 8.02 -3.41
N ARG A 59 14.91 9.26 -3.00
CA ARG A 59 13.55 9.69 -2.67
C ARG A 59 12.67 9.55 -3.91
N LEU A 60 11.42 9.12 -3.73
CA LEU A 60 10.47 9.09 -4.85
C LEU A 60 10.12 10.53 -5.28
N ASN A 61 10.06 11.45 -4.33
CA ASN A 61 9.91 12.87 -4.60
C ASN A 61 11.08 13.67 -4.01
N ASN A 62 11.69 14.53 -4.82
CA ASN A 62 12.85 15.35 -4.44
C ASN A 62 12.46 16.79 -4.07
N ILE A 63 11.17 17.13 -4.14
CA ILE A 63 10.65 18.48 -3.89
C ILE A 63 9.72 18.43 -2.68
N PRO A 64 9.75 19.42 -1.78
CA PRO A 64 8.77 19.55 -0.70
C PRO A 64 7.34 19.51 -1.25
N HIS A 65 6.53 18.60 -0.73
CA HIS A 65 5.18 18.32 -1.23
C HIS A 65 4.13 19.36 -0.78
N GLY A 66 4.50 20.36 0.01
CA GLY A 66 3.60 21.46 0.43
C GLY A 66 2.37 20.99 1.21
N CYS A 67 2.45 19.84 1.88
CA CYS A 67 1.31 19.32 2.64
C CYS A 67 1.27 19.99 4.01
N GLU A 68 0.08 20.44 4.42
CA GLU A 68 -0.19 20.91 5.79
C GLU A 68 -0.11 19.75 6.79
N ASN A 69 -0.37 18.54 6.31
CA ASN A 69 -0.28 17.32 7.09
C ASN A 69 1.16 16.79 7.17
N PRO A 70 1.51 16.16 8.30
CA PRO A 70 2.80 15.49 8.48
C PRO A 70 2.94 14.34 7.49
N CYS A 71 3.83 14.51 6.52
CA CYS A 71 4.21 13.49 5.55
C CYS A 71 5.71 13.24 5.63
N SER A 72 6.15 12.11 5.11
CA SER A 72 7.58 11.87 4.92
C SER A 72 8.13 12.77 3.81
N GLU A 73 9.34 13.28 4.01
CA GLU A 73 10.05 14.04 2.97
C GLU A 73 10.37 13.20 1.74
N ASN A 74 10.46 11.88 1.87
CA ASN A 74 10.85 11.00 0.76
C ASN A 74 9.68 10.74 -0.20
N ILE A 75 8.47 10.64 0.34
CA ILE A 75 7.24 10.32 -0.38
C ILE A 75 6.01 10.91 0.32
N CYS A 76 5.17 11.61 -0.44
CA CYS A 76 3.82 11.95 0.00
C CYS A 76 2.84 10.89 -0.52
N LYS A 77 2.44 9.97 0.37
CA LYS A 77 1.50 8.89 0.02
C LYS A 77 0.17 9.43 -0.52
N GLY A 78 -0.32 10.53 0.04
CA GLY A 78 -1.58 11.13 -0.45
C GLY A 78 -1.48 11.63 -1.88
N HIS A 79 -0.35 12.24 -2.24
CA HIS A 79 -0.10 12.70 -3.61
C HIS A 79 0.04 11.53 -4.58
N GLU A 80 0.87 10.54 -4.24
CA GLU A 80 1.10 9.39 -5.13
C GLU A 80 -0.17 8.56 -5.33
N LEU A 81 -1.02 8.46 -4.31
CA LEU A 81 -2.31 7.80 -4.44
C LEU A 81 -3.25 8.54 -5.40
N ILE A 82 -3.37 9.87 -5.27
CA ILE A 82 -4.16 10.67 -6.22
C ILE A 82 -3.60 10.55 -7.63
N LYS A 83 -2.28 10.59 -7.79
CA LYS A 83 -1.62 10.42 -9.08
C LYS A 83 -1.92 9.06 -9.70
N PHE A 84 -1.84 7.98 -8.90
CA PHE A 84 -2.19 6.63 -9.35
C PHE A 84 -3.65 6.55 -9.82
N LEU A 85 -4.60 7.03 -9.01
CA LEU A 85 -6.03 6.99 -9.35
C LEU A 85 -6.36 7.87 -10.55
N SER A 86 -5.69 9.02 -10.69
CA SER A 86 -5.86 9.90 -11.86
C SER A 86 -5.37 9.27 -13.16
N ALA A 87 -4.38 8.38 -13.08
CA ALA A 87 -3.92 7.59 -14.23
C ALA A 87 -4.86 6.42 -14.59
N HIS A 88 -5.79 6.07 -13.70
CA HIS A 88 -6.74 4.96 -13.86
C HIS A 88 -8.19 5.45 -13.61
N PRO A 89 -8.69 6.42 -14.39
CA PRO A 89 -9.97 7.07 -14.15
C PRO A 89 -11.13 6.07 -14.33
N ASN A 90 -12.04 6.03 -13.36
CA ASN A 90 -13.22 5.15 -13.33
C ASN A 90 -12.93 3.64 -13.33
N GLU A 91 -11.68 3.23 -13.05
CA GLU A 91 -11.31 1.81 -12.96
C GLU A 91 -11.67 1.20 -11.59
N TYR A 92 -11.80 2.04 -10.56
CA TYR A 92 -12.01 1.61 -9.17
C TYR A 92 -13.34 2.17 -8.62
N ASP A 93 -14.32 1.28 -8.42
CA ASP A 93 -15.60 1.63 -7.76
C ASP A 93 -15.48 1.76 -6.23
N GLN A 94 -14.51 1.06 -5.67
CA GLN A 94 -14.22 1.08 -4.25
C GLN A 94 -12.71 1.16 -4.05
N ILE A 95 -12.29 1.86 -3.00
CA ILE A 95 -10.90 1.93 -2.57
C ILE A 95 -10.92 1.73 -1.07
N ILE A 96 -10.11 0.79 -0.61
CA ILE A 96 -9.77 0.69 0.80
C ILE A 96 -8.34 1.20 0.93
N TYR A 97 -8.07 1.87 2.03
CA TYR A 97 -6.71 2.22 2.42
C TYR A 97 -6.42 1.56 3.76
N VAL A 98 -5.29 0.86 3.86
CA VAL A 98 -4.79 0.28 5.11
C VAL A 98 -3.44 0.92 5.43
N GLY A 99 -3.27 1.36 6.66
CA GLY A 99 -2.04 1.98 7.13
C GLY A 99 -1.93 1.91 8.65
N ASP A 100 -0.69 1.89 9.13
CA ASP A 100 -0.33 1.68 10.52
C ASP A 100 0.41 2.88 11.14
N SER A 101 0.70 3.91 10.34
CA SER A 101 1.57 5.00 10.77
C SER A 101 0.96 6.38 10.54
N PHE A 102 1.61 7.38 11.12
CA PHE A 102 1.19 8.77 10.99
C PHE A 102 1.33 9.32 9.55
N ASN A 103 2.24 8.77 8.75
CA ASN A 103 2.43 9.18 7.35
C ASN A 103 1.28 8.72 6.42
N ASP A 104 0.38 7.86 6.93
CA ASP A 104 -0.82 7.38 6.24
C ASP A 104 -2.01 8.34 6.39
N PHE A 105 -1.87 9.38 7.22
CA PHE A 105 -2.91 10.40 7.41
C PHE A 105 -3.14 11.25 6.16
N CYS A 106 -2.10 11.56 5.38
CA CYS A 106 -2.27 12.41 4.20
C CYS A 106 -3.22 11.80 3.14
N PRO A 107 -3.08 10.52 2.73
CA PRO A 107 -4.08 9.80 1.94
C PRO A 107 -5.52 9.96 2.44
N ALA A 108 -5.72 9.88 3.76
CA ALA A 108 -7.03 9.99 4.38
C ALA A 108 -7.72 11.33 4.09
N THR A 109 -6.94 12.41 4.07
CA THR A 109 -7.46 13.77 3.88
C THR A 109 -7.74 14.14 2.43
N LYS A 110 -7.22 13.38 1.46
CA LYS A 110 -7.28 13.76 0.04
C LYS A 110 -8.50 13.20 -0.69
N MET A 111 -9.31 12.35 -0.05
CA MET A 111 -10.40 11.66 -0.73
C MET A 111 -11.67 11.59 0.11
N SER A 112 -12.79 11.93 -0.52
CA SER A 112 -14.12 12.05 0.11
C SER A 112 -14.91 10.74 0.15
N SER A 113 -14.50 9.69 -0.59
CA SER A 113 -15.23 8.43 -0.75
C SER A 113 -14.44 7.17 -0.35
N ILE A 114 -13.25 7.31 0.23
CA ILE A 114 -12.45 6.16 0.66
C ILE A 114 -12.91 5.65 2.02
N LYS A 115 -13.07 4.32 2.12
CA LYS A 115 -13.15 3.64 3.40
C LYS A 115 -11.73 3.39 3.89
N ILE A 116 -11.32 4.14 4.90
CA ILE A 116 -9.99 4.03 5.50
C ILE A 116 -10.11 3.08 6.67
N TRP A 117 -9.28 2.05 6.67
CA TRP A 117 -9.20 1.10 7.76
C TRP A 117 -7.82 1.26 8.41
N THR A 118 -7.81 1.80 9.63
CA THR A 118 -6.58 1.90 10.43
C THR A 118 -6.30 0.58 11.13
N ASP A 119 -5.02 0.30 11.42
CA ASP A 119 -4.49 -0.96 11.97
C ASP A 119 -5.36 -1.66 13.02
N GLU A 120 -6.04 -0.92 13.90
CA GLU A 120 -6.86 -1.51 14.98
C GLU A 120 -8.11 -2.26 14.47
N SER A 121 -8.76 -1.79 13.41
CA SER A 121 -9.92 -2.46 12.79
C SER A 121 -9.54 -3.50 11.73
N VAL A 122 -8.27 -3.48 11.32
CA VAL A 122 -7.65 -4.42 10.36
C VAL A 122 -7.01 -5.60 11.11
N ARG A 123 -6.52 -5.40 12.33
CA ARG A 123 -5.89 -6.44 13.16
C ARG A 123 -6.75 -7.70 13.34
N GLU A 124 -8.07 -7.55 13.47
CA GLU A 124 -9.01 -8.67 13.58
C GLU A 124 -9.16 -9.45 12.26
N LEU A 125 -9.11 -8.77 11.11
CA LEU A 125 -9.22 -9.37 9.78
C LEU A 125 -7.95 -10.07 9.30
N PHE A 126 -6.80 -9.74 9.88
CA PHE A 126 -5.49 -10.11 9.37
C PHE A 126 -4.63 -10.89 10.38
N THR A 127 -5.24 -11.76 11.18
CA THR A 127 -4.57 -12.69 12.12
C THR A 127 -3.63 -13.66 11.36
N GLY A 128 -2.37 -13.25 11.17
CA GLY A 128 -1.36 -14.08 10.50
C GLY A 128 0.03 -13.46 10.60
N LYS A 129 1.04 -14.34 10.74
CA LYS A 129 2.44 -14.10 11.15
C LYS A 129 3.30 -13.19 10.23
N MET A 130 2.73 -12.32 9.41
CA MET A 130 3.50 -11.33 8.68
C MET A 130 3.62 -10.08 9.57
N PRO A 131 4.83 -9.67 10.02
CA PRO A 131 4.96 -8.50 10.85
C PRO A 131 4.60 -7.25 10.05
N THR A 132 3.41 -6.68 10.34
CA THR A 132 2.93 -5.41 9.78
C THR A 132 3.89 -4.25 10.03
N LYS A 133 4.76 -4.39 11.04
CA LYS A 133 5.78 -3.41 11.43
C LYS A 133 6.84 -3.05 10.36
N TYR A 134 6.90 -3.78 9.24
CA TYR A 134 7.93 -3.57 8.20
C TYR A 134 7.38 -3.23 6.81
N LEU A 135 6.08 -3.37 6.58
CA LEU A 135 5.43 -2.95 5.33
C LEU A 135 4.24 -2.06 5.70
N ASN A 136 4.40 -0.74 5.49
CA ASN A 136 3.24 0.14 5.43
C ASN A 136 2.47 -0.26 4.16
N LEU A 137 1.48 -1.14 4.31
CA LEU A 137 0.83 -1.83 3.19
C LEU A 137 -0.46 -1.12 2.83
N LEU A 138 -0.43 -0.36 1.74
CA LEU A 138 -1.65 0.00 1.01
C LEU A 138 -2.19 -1.23 0.28
N MET A 139 -3.53 -1.40 0.27
CA MET A 139 -4.25 -2.38 -0.54
C MET A 139 -5.46 -1.65 -1.14
N ILE A 140 -5.47 -1.35 -2.43
CA ILE A 140 -6.61 -0.71 -3.13
C ILE A 140 -7.42 -1.80 -3.84
N PHE A 141 -8.69 -2.00 -3.48
CA PHE A 141 -9.49 -3.15 -3.92
C PHE A 141 -10.50 -2.75 -5.01
N SER A 142 -10.40 -3.27 -6.23
CA SER A 142 -11.42 -3.11 -7.28
C SER A 142 -12.50 -4.20 -7.22
N GLY A 143 -13.74 -3.87 -7.60
CA GLY A 143 -14.78 -4.86 -7.96
C GLY A 143 -15.44 -5.68 -6.84
N ILE A 144 -14.99 -5.61 -5.59
CA ILE A 144 -15.57 -6.40 -4.50
C ILE A 144 -16.78 -5.67 -3.91
N LYS A 145 -18.00 -6.23 -4.07
CA LYS A 145 -19.12 -5.92 -3.15
C LYS A 145 -18.74 -6.50 -1.78
N ILE A 146 -18.11 -5.69 -0.92
CA ILE A 146 -17.56 -6.10 0.40
C ILE A 146 -18.63 -6.60 1.40
N ASN A 147 -19.90 -6.67 1.01
CA ASN A 147 -20.97 -7.12 1.90
C ASN A 147 -20.92 -8.62 2.28
N LYS A 148 -19.96 -9.45 1.81
CA LYS A 148 -19.88 -10.87 2.21
C LYS A 148 -18.49 -11.51 2.38
N LEU A 149 -17.39 -10.88 1.93
CA LEU A 149 -16.09 -11.58 1.83
C LEU A 149 -15.13 -11.38 3.02
N LEU A 150 -15.19 -10.24 3.70
CA LEU A 150 -14.29 -9.95 4.83
C LEU A 150 -14.93 -10.23 6.20
N PHE A 151 -16.26 -10.13 6.34
CA PHE A 151 -16.97 -10.35 7.62
C PHE A 151 -17.20 -11.83 7.99
N ASN A 152 -16.92 -12.79 7.10
CA ASN A 152 -17.00 -14.22 7.43
C ASN A 152 -15.66 -14.80 7.94
N TYR A 153 -14.63 -13.95 8.09
CA TYR A 153 -13.32 -14.30 8.63
C TYR A 153 -13.02 -13.57 9.96
N VAL A 154 -14.05 -12.98 10.58
CA VAL A 154 -14.06 -12.49 11.98
C VAL A 154 -14.88 -13.44 12.82
#